data_AF-A0A285MRP9-F1
#
_entry.id   AF-A0A285MRP9-F1
#
_cell.length_a   1.000
_cell.length_b   1.000
_cell.length_c   1.000
_cell.angle_alpha   90.00
_cell.angle_beta   90.00
_cell.angle_gamma   90.00
#
_symmetry.space_group_name_H-M   'P 1'
#
loop_
_entity.id
_entity.type
_entity.pdbx_description
1 polymer ?
#
loop_
_entity_poly.entity_id
_entity_poly.type
_entity_poly.pdbx_seq_one_letter_code
_entity_poly.pdbx_strand_id
1 'polypeptide(L)'
;MNEDVIQRIRTIIKHYDLSVSSFADKIGVQRSSISHLLNGRNKPSLDFVLKVIHTYPEVNLYWLLNGKGEFPSKENPDRSPAASSNTTNTGAGSSYEDVPQQVPKSSTVKEPIRIVIFYTDGTFDSFDAKK
;
A
#
# COMPACT_ATOMS: atom_id res chain seq x y z
N MET A 1 21.08 -11.04 -6.92
CA MET A 1 19.86 -10.21 -6.80
C MET A 1 18.58 -11.02 -6.87
N ASN A 2 18.30 -11.79 -7.94
CA ASN A 2 17.08 -12.63 -7.98
C ASN A 2 17.14 -13.81 -6.99
N GLU A 3 18.28 -14.51 -6.96
CA GLU A 3 18.52 -15.64 -6.04
C GLU A 3 18.35 -15.25 -4.57
N ASP A 4 18.81 -14.06 -4.18
CA ASP A 4 18.72 -13.57 -2.81
C ASP A 4 17.26 -13.35 -2.38
N VAL A 5 16.42 -12.81 -3.29
CA VAL A 5 14.99 -12.61 -3.04
C VAL A 5 14.28 -13.97 -2.96
N ILE A 6 14.62 -14.92 -3.84
CA ILE A 6 14.10 -16.28 -3.81
C ILE A 6 14.42 -16.96 -2.48
N GLN A 7 15.65 -16.81 -1.97
CA GLN A 7 16.06 -17.38 -0.69
C GLN A 7 15.28 -16.76 0.48
N ARG A 8 15.01 -15.46 0.44
CA ARG A 8 14.15 -14.80 1.43
C ARG A 8 12.70 -15.25 1.35
N ILE A 9 12.16 -15.49 0.16
CA ILE A 9 10.83 -16.11 0.00
C ILE A 9 10.81 -17.52 0.59
N ARG A 10 11.83 -18.35 0.35
CA ARG A 10 11.96 -19.67 0.99
C ARG A 10 12.00 -19.56 2.51
N THR A 11 12.66 -18.52 3.03
CA THR A 11 12.71 -18.24 4.47
C THR A 11 11.33 -17.92 5.03
N ILE A 12 10.53 -17.10 4.33
CA ILE A 12 9.14 -16.80 4.71
C ILE A 12 8.29 -18.07 4.70
N ILE A 13 8.36 -18.86 3.62
CA ILE A 13 7.60 -20.12 3.49
C ILE A 13 7.92 -21.08 4.65
N LYS A 14 9.21 -21.21 4.99
CA LYS A 14 9.66 -22.06 6.10
C LYS A 14 9.24 -21.49 7.46
N HIS A 15 9.29 -20.19 7.65
CA HIS A 15 8.92 -19.54 8.91
C HIS A 15 7.47 -19.84 9.31
N TYR A 16 6.57 -19.81 8.33
CA TYR A 16 5.15 -20.10 8.51
C TYR A 16 4.78 -21.59 8.37
N ASP A 17 5.77 -22.47 8.20
CA ASP A 17 5.60 -23.91 7.97
C ASP A 17 4.61 -24.23 6.82
N LEU A 18 4.71 -23.48 5.72
CA LEU A 18 3.81 -23.62 4.57
C LEU A 18 4.41 -24.50 3.49
N SER A 19 3.53 -25.23 2.79
CA SER A 19 3.89 -25.76 1.47
C SER A 19 3.91 -24.63 0.43
N VAL A 20 4.66 -24.83 -0.65
CA VAL A 20 4.70 -23.89 -1.79
C VAL A 20 3.30 -23.60 -2.34
N SER A 21 2.45 -24.62 -2.42
CA SER A 21 1.06 -24.49 -2.87
C SER A 21 0.24 -23.64 -1.90
N SER A 22 0.33 -23.90 -0.60
CA SER A 22 -0.40 -23.14 0.42
C SER A 22 0.05 -21.68 0.48
N PHE A 23 1.35 -21.41 0.30
CA PHE A 23 1.87 -20.06 0.18
C PHE A 23 1.27 -19.32 -1.03
N ALA A 24 1.23 -19.98 -2.21
CA ALA A 24 0.63 -19.41 -3.42
C ALA A 24 -0.85 -19.05 -3.21
N ASP A 25 -1.60 -19.97 -2.61
CA ASP A 25 -3.02 -19.82 -2.33
C ASP A 25 -3.26 -18.66 -1.34
N LYS A 26 -2.43 -18.52 -0.29
CA LYS A 26 -2.52 -17.43 0.70
C LYS A 26 -2.29 -16.05 0.11
N ILE A 27 -1.29 -15.89 -0.76
CA ILE A 27 -1.00 -14.59 -1.38
C ILE A 27 -1.84 -14.32 -2.64
N GLY A 28 -2.73 -15.24 -3.03
CA GLY A 28 -3.61 -15.08 -4.17
C GLY A 28 -2.88 -15.06 -5.52
N VAL A 29 -1.89 -15.94 -5.70
CA VAL A 29 -1.18 -16.11 -6.99
C VAL A 29 -1.21 -17.56 -7.45
N GLN A 30 -1.03 -17.77 -8.76
CA GLN A 30 -1.02 -19.11 -9.33
C GLN A 30 0.20 -19.93 -8.85
N ARG A 31 -0.02 -21.20 -8.51
CA ARG A 31 1.04 -22.12 -8.04
C ARG A 31 2.19 -22.28 -9.05
N SER A 32 1.87 -22.27 -10.35
CA SER A 32 2.87 -22.29 -11.43
C SER A 32 3.79 -21.07 -11.39
N SER A 33 3.27 -19.88 -11.05
CA SER A 33 4.06 -18.66 -10.90
C SER A 33 5.07 -18.78 -9.76
N ILE A 34 4.70 -19.39 -8.63
CA ILE A 34 5.66 -19.66 -7.54
C ILE A 34 6.72 -20.65 -7.99
N SER A 35 6.33 -21.73 -8.67
CA SER A 35 7.29 -22.74 -9.15
C SER A 35 8.33 -22.12 -10.10
N HIS A 36 7.90 -21.30 -11.07
CA HIS A 36 8.81 -20.61 -11.98
C HIS A 36 9.72 -19.61 -11.26
N LEU A 37 9.20 -18.90 -10.26
CA LEU A 37 9.98 -17.98 -9.42
C LEU A 37 11.06 -18.71 -8.62
N LEU A 38 10.69 -19.77 -7.90
CA LEU A 38 11.62 -20.52 -7.03
C LEU A 38 12.69 -21.30 -7.79
N ASN A 39 12.48 -21.54 -9.09
CA ASN A 39 13.43 -22.15 -10.01
C ASN A 39 14.35 -21.12 -10.71
N GLY A 40 14.32 -19.85 -10.31
CA GLY A 40 15.25 -18.81 -10.78
C GLY A 40 15.00 -18.32 -12.21
N ARG A 41 13.99 -18.83 -12.90
CA ARG A 41 13.70 -18.47 -14.30
C ARG A 41 13.05 -17.10 -14.44
N ASN A 42 12.33 -16.64 -13.42
CA ASN A 42 11.59 -15.38 -13.44
C ASN A 42 11.99 -14.47 -12.28
N LYS A 43 11.93 -13.15 -12.50
CA LYS A 43 11.94 -12.14 -11.43
C LYS A 43 10.52 -11.99 -10.86
N PRO A 44 10.36 -11.75 -9.55
CA PRO A 44 9.05 -11.42 -9.00
C PRO A 44 8.56 -10.09 -9.58
N SER A 45 7.27 -10.02 -9.91
CA SER A 45 6.63 -8.76 -10.30
C SER A 45 6.41 -7.86 -9.09
N LEU A 46 6.17 -6.57 -9.31
CA LEU A 46 5.79 -5.66 -8.24
C LEU A 46 4.50 -6.11 -7.54
N ASP A 47 3.48 -6.50 -8.31
CA ASP A 47 2.22 -7.03 -7.76
C ASP A 47 2.45 -8.23 -6.83
N PHE A 48 3.34 -9.14 -7.23
CA PHE A 48 3.73 -10.27 -6.39
C PHE A 48 4.34 -9.81 -5.06
N VAL A 49 5.30 -8.88 -5.11
CA VAL A 49 5.97 -8.36 -3.91
C VAL A 49 4.96 -7.67 -2.98
N LEU A 50 4.06 -6.86 -3.52
CA LEU A 50 3.01 -6.19 -2.76
C LEU A 50 2.06 -7.19 -2.09
N LYS A 51 1.64 -8.23 -2.80
CA LYS A 51 0.83 -9.31 -2.23
C LYS A 51 1.52 -10.01 -1.07
N VAL A 52 2.82 -10.26 -1.17
CA VAL A 52 3.60 -10.87 -0.08
C VAL A 52 3.60 -9.99 1.16
N ILE A 53 3.96 -8.71 1.05
CA ILE A 53 4.02 -7.81 2.22
C ILE A 53 2.65 -7.48 2.81
N HIS A 54 1.59 -7.50 2.00
CA HIS A 54 0.21 -7.32 2.50
C HIS A 54 -0.29 -8.59 3.22
N THR A 55 0.09 -9.77 2.74
CA THR A 55 -0.34 -11.05 3.35
C THR A 55 0.46 -11.36 4.61
N TYR A 56 1.73 -10.94 4.66
CA TYR A 56 2.65 -11.18 5.77
C TYR A 56 3.22 -9.85 6.26
N PRO A 57 2.50 -9.15 7.17
CA PRO A 57 2.85 -7.79 7.56
C PRO A 57 4.18 -7.67 8.30
N GLU A 58 4.70 -8.77 8.85
CA GLU A 58 6.04 -8.89 9.44
C GLU A 58 7.17 -8.93 8.40
N VAL A 59 6.85 -9.07 7.12
CA VAL A 59 7.82 -9.01 6.01
C VAL A 59 8.09 -7.56 5.64
N ASN A 60 9.26 -7.07 6.06
CA ASN A 60 9.74 -5.76 5.63
C ASN A 60 10.13 -5.76 4.14
N LEU A 61 9.63 -4.78 3.38
CA LEU A 61 9.90 -4.65 1.94
C LEU A 61 11.39 -4.47 1.63
N TYR A 62 12.08 -3.62 2.39
CA TYR A 62 13.50 -3.37 2.19
C TYR A 62 14.34 -4.61 2.51
N TRP A 63 13.95 -5.38 3.53
CA TRP A 63 14.55 -6.68 3.80
C TRP A 63 14.32 -7.65 2.64
N LEU A 64 13.09 -7.77 2.14
CA LEU A 64 12.76 -8.68 1.06
C LEU A 64 13.53 -8.36 -0.23
N LEU A 65 13.72 -7.09 -0.58
CA LEU A 65 14.36 -6.69 -1.82
C LEU A 65 15.89 -6.54 -1.71
N ASN A 66 16.37 -5.90 -0.64
CA ASN A 66 17.77 -5.51 -0.48
C ASN A 66 18.52 -6.34 0.58
N GLY A 67 17.82 -7.20 1.32
CA GLY A 67 18.42 -8.03 2.37
C GLY A 67 18.84 -7.24 3.62
N LYS A 68 18.39 -5.99 3.74
CA LYS A 68 18.72 -5.09 4.86
C LYS A 68 17.51 -4.91 5.77
N GLY A 69 17.72 -4.95 7.08
CA GLY A 69 16.66 -4.99 8.08
C GLY A 69 16.44 -6.40 8.59
N GLU A 70 15.23 -6.69 9.08
CA GLU A 70 14.95 -7.90 9.84
C GLU A 70 13.65 -8.56 9.37
N PHE A 71 13.64 -9.88 9.36
CA PHE A 71 12.43 -10.69 9.26
C PHE A 71 12.51 -11.84 10.27
N PRO A 72 11.45 -12.08 11.05
CA PRO A 72 10.22 -11.28 11.15
C PRO A 72 10.48 -9.92 11.82
N SER A 73 9.89 -8.84 11.29
CA SER A 73 9.99 -7.51 11.88
C SER A 73 9.12 -7.43 13.15
N LYS A 74 9.67 -6.90 14.24
CA LYS A 74 8.99 -6.74 15.54
C LYS A 74 8.04 -5.54 15.61
N GLU A 75 8.11 -4.65 14.62
CA GLU A 75 7.29 -3.44 14.56
C GLU A 75 6.01 -3.70 13.77
N ASN A 76 4.86 -3.48 14.41
CA ASN A 76 3.55 -3.56 13.76
C ASN A 76 3.45 -2.55 12.61
N PRO A 77 3.02 -2.95 11.41
CA PRO A 77 2.92 -2.07 10.24
C PRO A 77 1.72 -1.11 10.28
N ASP A 78 1.01 -1.01 11.41
CA ASP A 78 -0.10 -0.06 11.57
C ASP A 78 0.37 1.40 11.74
N ARG A 79 1.67 1.67 11.67
CA ARG A 79 2.19 3.01 11.43
C ARG A 79 2.13 3.34 9.94
N SER A 80 0.92 3.66 9.49
CA SER A 80 0.74 4.71 8.47
C SER A 80 1.65 5.91 8.82
N PRO A 81 2.31 6.58 7.86
CA PRO A 81 3.03 7.82 8.11
C PRO A 81 2.04 8.98 8.33
N ALA A 82 1.19 8.87 9.35
CA ALA A 82 0.49 10.00 9.93
C ALA A 82 1.42 10.58 10.99
N ALA A 83 2.14 11.64 10.59
CA ALA A 83 2.80 12.52 11.52
C ALA A 83 1.77 12.96 12.58
N SER A 84 1.99 12.53 13.82
CA SER A 84 1.28 13.06 14.98
C SER A 84 1.70 14.51 15.17
N SER A 85 0.75 15.42 15.01
CA SER A 85 0.70 16.67 15.76
C SER A 85 -0.69 16.77 16.37
N ASN A 86 -0.84 16.29 17.60
CA ASN A 86 -2.02 16.61 18.40
C ASN A 86 -1.87 18.05 18.89
N THR A 87 -2.84 18.91 18.60
CA THR A 87 -3.31 19.93 19.55
C THR A 87 -4.80 20.19 19.32
N THR A 88 -5.52 20.07 20.43
CA THR A 88 -6.95 20.12 20.72
C THR A 88 -7.63 21.48 20.45
N ASN A 89 -8.95 21.42 20.14
CA ASN A 89 -10.08 22.25 20.63
C ASN A 89 -11.21 22.20 19.57
N THR A 90 -12.32 21.46 19.72
CA THR A 90 -13.48 21.52 20.65
C THR A 90 -14.42 22.73 20.43
N GLY A 91 -15.64 22.42 19.95
CA GLY A 91 -16.88 23.23 20.05
C GLY A 91 -17.25 23.98 18.76
N ALA A 92 -18.49 24.03 18.27
CA ALA A 92 -19.77 23.51 18.75
C ALA A 92 -20.85 23.73 17.66
N GLY A 93 -21.82 22.81 17.56
CA GLY A 93 -23.23 23.04 17.14
C GLY A 93 -23.51 23.46 15.69
N SER A 94 -24.68 23.20 15.11
CA SER A 94 -25.83 22.40 15.51
C SER A 94 -26.73 22.24 14.28
N SER A 95 -27.49 21.15 14.30
CA SER A 95 -28.51 20.66 13.37
C SER A 95 -29.83 21.43 13.41
N TYR A 96 -30.47 21.69 12.27
CA TYR A 96 -31.94 21.79 12.04
C TYR A 96 -32.17 21.99 10.51
N GLU A 97 -33.21 21.54 9.81
CA GLU A 97 -34.46 20.82 10.12
C GLU A 97 -35.08 20.29 8.79
N ASP A 98 -36.20 19.59 8.93
CA ASP A 98 -36.86 18.60 8.06
C ASP A 98 -37.89 19.19 7.01
N VAL A 99 -37.73 18.84 5.71
CA VAL A 99 -38.75 18.43 4.65
C VAL A 99 -39.77 19.46 4.05
N PRO A 100 -40.19 19.42 2.74
CA PRO A 100 -40.26 18.27 1.79
C PRO A 100 -39.79 18.42 0.30
N GLN A 101 -39.39 17.27 -0.29
CA GLN A 101 -39.56 16.71 -1.67
C GLN A 101 -39.66 17.67 -2.89
N GLN A 102 -38.90 17.55 -4.01
CA GLN A 102 -38.67 16.40 -4.92
C GLN A 102 -37.39 16.55 -5.79
N VAL A 103 -36.77 15.45 -6.21
CA VAL A 103 -35.51 15.30 -7.02
C VAL A 103 -35.71 15.63 -8.53
N PRO A 104 -34.68 15.73 -9.43
CA PRO A 104 -33.23 15.48 -9.29
C PRO A 104 -32.27 16.51 -10.01
N LYS A 105 -30.95 16.36 -9.77
CA LYS A 105 -29.80 16.85 -10.58
C LYS A 105 -29.62 18.39 -10.69
N SER A 106 -28.69 18.93 -9.90
CA SER A 106 -27.89 20.08 -10.34
C SER A 106 -26.51 20.07 -9.70
N SER A 107 -25.53 20.27 -10.57
CA SER A 107 -24.09 20.31 -10.37
C SER A 107 -23.67 21.29 -9.28
N THR A 108 -23.23 20.77 -8.13
CA THR A 108 -22.34 21.54 -7.24
C THR A 108 -21.01 21.68 -7.95
N VAL A 109 -20.74 22.88 -8.47
CA VAL A 109 -19.42 23.24 -9.00
C VAL A 109 -18.44 23.11 -7.84
N LYS A 110 -17.53 22.13 -7.94
CA LYS A 110 -16.49 21.91 -6.94
C LYS A 110 -15.41 22.96 -7.15
N GLU A 111 -15.11 23.75 -6.12
CA GLU A 111 -14.00 24.69 -6.17
C GLU A 111 -12.67 23.95 -5.95
N PRO A 112 -11.68 24.12 -6.85
CA PRO A 112 -10.39 23.45 -6.71
C PRO A 112 -9.58 24.10 -5.59
N ILE A 113 -9.18 23.27 -4.63
CA ILE A 113 -8.35 23.69 -3.48
C ILE A 113 -6.89 23.92 -3.92
N ARG A 114 -6.43 23.18 -4.94
CA ARG A 114 -5.07 23.20 -5.44
C ARG A 114 -5.01 22.73 -6.89
N ILE A 115 -4.17 23.37 -7.70
CA ILE A 115 -3.85 22.94 -9.06
C ILE A 115 -2.35 22.68 -9.15
N VAL A 116 -1.97 21.57 -9.76
CA VAL A 116 -0.57 21.22 -10.06
C VAL A 116 -0.42 21.05 -11.57
N ILE A 117 0.54 21.75 -12.17
CA ILE A 117 0.82 21.73 -13.61
C ILE A 117 2.16 21.03 -13.82
N PHE A 118 2.19 20.01 -14.68
CA PHE A 118 3.41 19.26 -15.02
C PHE A 118 3.89 19.62 -16.42
N TYR A 119 5.19 19.81 -16.58
CA TYR A 119 5.84 20.12 -17.84
C TYR A 119 6.56 18.90 -18.42
N THR A 120 6.82 18.91 -19.73
CA THR A 120 7.45 17.79 -20.44
C THR A 120 8.92 17.59 -20.06
N ASP A 121 9.55 18.59 -19.45
CA ASP A 121 10.90 18.51 -18.90
C ASP A 121 10.94 17.92 -17.48
N GLY A 122 9.78 17.54 -16.93
CA GLY A 122 9.64 16.94 -15.61
C GLY A 122 9.53 17.95 -14.46
N THR A 123 9.50 19.25 -14.74
CA THR A 123 9.25 20.28 -13.71
C THR A 123 7.75 20.43 -13.42
N PHE A 124 7.40 21.08 -12.30
CA PHE A 124 6.00 21.37 -11.97
C PHE A 124 5.82 22.69 -11.22
N ASP A 125 4.65 23.29 -11.38
CA ASP A 125 4.17 24.42 -10.58
C ASP A 125 2.93 24.03 -9.78
N SER A 126 2.74 24.61 -8.59
CA SER A 126 1.55 24.41 -7.78
C SER A 126 0.92 25.72 -7.32
N PHE A 127 -0.39 25.82 -7.46
CA PHE A 127 -1.19 26.95 -7.05
C PHE A 127 -2.23 26.51 -6.03
N ASP A 128 -2.17 27.09 -4.84
CA ASP A 128 -3.17 26.92 -3.81
C ASP A 128 -4.17 28.09 -3.88
N ALA A 129 -5.47 27.81 -3.78
CA ALA A 129 -6.47 28.86 -3.73
C ALA A 129 -6.23 29.71 -2.47
N LYS A 130 -6.05 31.03 -2.64
CA LYS A 130 -5.90 31.94 -1.49
C LYS A 130 -7.21 31.95 -0.69
N LYS A 131 -7.07 31.78 0.61
CA LYS A 131 -8.16 31.81 1.59
C LYS A 131 -8.80 33.20 1.67
#